data_AF-A0A9D6F0L6-F1
#
_entry.id   AF-A0A9D6F0L6-F1
#
_cell.length_a   1.000
_cell.length_b   1.000
_cell.length_c   1.000
_cell.angle_alpha   90.00
_cell.angle_beta   90.00
_cell.angle_gamma   90.00
#
_symmetry.space_group_name_H-M   'P 1'
#
loop_
_entity.id
_entity.type
_entity.pdbx_description
1 polymer ?
#
loop_
_entity_poly.entity_id
_entity_poly.type
_entity_poly.pdbx_seq_one_letter_code
_entity_poly.pdbx_strand_id
1 'polypeptide(L)' 'MLVDPKDGRCRSCDSQLEIVGVDDISMTVTCAECGDTYTVETDAFGDGCMTYYVGFMAGRLEGGDDDDA' A
#
# COMPACT_ATOMS: atom_id res chain seq x y z
N MET A 1 4.44 3.47 0.81
CA MET A 1 4.68 3.16 -0.64
C MET A 1 3.57 3.83 -1.43
N LEU A 2 3.88 4.61 -2.47
CA LEU A 2 2.85 5.32 -3.25
C LEU A 2 2.25 4.41 -4.34
N VAL A 3 0.92 4.44 -4.47
CA VAL A 3 0.18 3.77 -5.54
C VAL A 3 0.18 4.64 -6.78
N ASP A 4 0.38 4.03 -7.95
CA ASP A 4 0.31 4.76 -9.19
C ASP A 4 -1.17 5.11 -9.51
N PRO A 5 -1.51 6.37 -9.81
CA PRO A 5 -2.90 6.80 -10.05
C PRO A 5 -3.59 6.09 -11.24
N LYS A 6 -2.83 5.37 -12.08
CA LYS A 6 -3.39 4.52 -13.14
C LYS A 6 -3.91 3.19 -12.61
N ASP A 7 -3.32 2.67 -11.54
CA ASP A 7 -3.73 1.41 -10.89
C ASP A 7 -4.77 1.67 -9.79
N GLY A 8 -4.62 2.77 -9.04
CA GLY A 8 -5.51 3.08 -7.92
C GLY A 8 -5.56 4.57 -7.56
N ARG A 9 -6.77 5.09 -7.38
CA ARG A 9 -7.04 6.48 -6.97
C ARG A 9 -7.97 6.55 -5.79
N CYS A 10 -7.85 7.65 -5.05
CA CYS A 10 -8.72 7.91 -3.91
C CYS A 10 -10.18 8.01 -4.36
N ARG A 11 -11.06 7.26 -3.70
CA ARG A 11 -12.50 7.27 -4.02
C ARG A 11 -13.19 8.61 -3.75
N SER A 12 -12.63 9.46 -2.88
CA SER A 12 -13.22 10.75 -2.50
C SER A 12 -12.80 11.89 -3.43
N CYS A 13 -11.51 11.95 -3.77
CA CYS A 13 -10.91 13.09 -4.49
C CYS A 13 -10.08 12.71 -5.72
N ASP A 14 -10.13 11.44 -6.14
CA ASP A 14 -9.41 10.91 -7.30
C ASP A 14 -7.88 11.10 -7.25
N SER A 15 -7.35 11.43 -6.07
CA SER A 15 -5.93 11.73 -5.85
C SER A 15 -5.10 10.48 -5.55
N GLN A 16 -3.78 10.68 -5.41
CA GLN A 16 -2.84 9.59 -5.15
C GLN A 16 -3.03 8.96 -3.76
N LEU A 17 -2.93 7.63 -3.73
CA LEU A 17 -2.99 6.82 -2.51
C LEU A 17 -1.60 6.39 -2.08
N GLU A 18 -1.40 6.30 -0.77
CA GLU A 18 -0.22 5.75 -0.14
C GLU A 18 -0.59 4.50 0.65
N ILE A 19 0.12 3.41 0.42
CA ILE A 19 0.04 2.20 1.25
C ILE A 19 0.82 2.45 2.53
N VAL A 20 0.09 2.41 3.64
CA VAL A 20 0.59 2.62 5.00
C VAL A 20 0.65 1.32 5.81
N GLY A 21 -0.04 0.27 5.35
CA GLY A 21 0.00 -1.05 5.97
C GLY A 21 -0.50 -2.14 5.03
N VAL A 22 -0.01 -3.36 5.24
CA VAL A 22 -0.46 -4.56 4.52
C VAL A 22 -0.61 -5.71 5.51
N ASP A 23 -1.64 -6.52 5.31
CA ASP A 23 -1.99 -7.72 6.08
C ASP A 23 -2.13 -8.90 5.12
N ASP A 24 -2.24 -10.13 5.63
CA ASP A 24 -2.32 -11.36 4.83
C ASP A 24 -3.48 -11.39 3.82
N ILE A 25 -4.52 -10.58 4.04
CA ILE A 25 -5.74 -10.56 3.22
C ILE A 25 -6.15 -9.17 2.71
N SER A 26 -5.52 -8.09 3.20
CA SER A 26 -5.92 -6.72 2.87
C SER A 26 -4.76 -5.73 2.93
N MET A 27 -4.92 -4.57 2.30
CA MET A 27 -3.98 -3.46 2.34
C MET A 27 -4.64 -2.19 2.86
N THR A 28 -4.00 -1.49 3.78
CA THR A 28 -4.44 -0.20 4.29
C THR A 28 -3.79 0.91 3.46
N VAL A 29 -4.64 1.76 2.88
CA VAL A 29 -4.21 2.91 2.08
C VAL A 29 -4.74 4.22 2.65
N THR A 30 -3.93 5.26 2.56
CA THR A 30 -4.24 6.63 2.96
C THR A 30 -4.07 7.56 1.77
N CYS A 31 -5.05 8.41 1.51
CA CYS A 31 -4.95 9.43 0.48
C CYS A 31 -4.02 10.56 0.92
N ALA A 32 -3.03 10.90 0.10
CA ALA A 32 -2.07 11.95 0.40
C ALA A 32 -2.69 13.36 0.41
N GLU A 33 -3.74 13.58 -0.39
CA GLU A 33 -4.40 14.89 -0.52
C GLU A 33 -5.52 15.11 0.52
N CYS A 34 -6.53 14.23 0.57
CA CYS A 34 -7.68 14.43 1.47
C CYS A 34 -7.54 13.75 2.84
N GLY A 35 -6.54 12.89 3.04
CA GLY A 35 -6.32 12.16 4.29
C GLY A 35 -7.29 11.00 4.54
N ASP A 36 -8.16 10.65 3.60
CA ASP A 36 -9.04 9.47 3.69
C ASP A 36 -8.20 8.21 3.86
N THR A 37 -8.51 7.38 4.85
CA THR A 37 -7.82 6.12 5.10
C THR A 37 -8.83 4.97 5.07
N TYR A 38 -8.53 3.92 4.31
CA TYR A 38 -9.39 2.76 4.16
C TYR A 38 -8.60 1.51 3.78
N THR A 39 -9.22 0.35 4.01
CA THR A 39 -8.67 -0.94 3.60
C THR A 39 -9.22 -1.36 2.25
N VAL A 40 -8.36 -1.97 1.45
CA VAL A 40 -8.67 -2.54 0.14
C VAL A 40 -8.17 -3.99 0.08
N GLU A 41 -8.72 -4.77 -0.85
CA GLU A 41 -8.18 -6.10 -1.15
C GLU A 41 -6.76 -5.98 -1.71
N THR A 42 -5.93 -7.01 -1.52
CA THR A 42 -4.54 -7.02 -1.99
C THR A 42 -4.43 -6.94 -3.52
N ASP A 43 -5.48 -7.32 -4.24
CA ASP A 43 -5.61 -7.21 -5.70
C ASP A 43 -6.47 -6.02 -6.15
N ALA A 44 -6.89 -5.12 -5.24
CA ALA A 44 -7.81 -4.04 -5.57
C ALA A 44 -7.28 -3.05 -6.63
N PHE A 45 -5.97 -3.03 -6.84
CA PHE A 45 -5.29 -2.21 -7.85
C PHE A 45 -5.10 -2.91 -9.20
N GLY A 46 -5.59 -4.14 -9.36
CA GLY A 46 -5.52 -4.90 -10.63
C GLY A 46 -4.11 -5.28 -11.05
N ASP A 47 -3.16 -5.24 -10.11
CA ASP A 47 -1.75 -5.50 -10.33
C ASP A 47 -1.37 -6.97 -10.07
N GLY A 48 -2.35 -7.83 -9.74
CA GLY A 48 -2.12 -9.23 -9.47
C GLY A 48 -1.50 -9.50 -8.09
N CYS A 49 -1.60 -8.55 -7.16
CA CYS A 49 -1.01 -8.62 -5.82
C CYS A 49 0.54 -8.69 -5.80
N MET A 50 1.24 -8.31 -6.88
CA MET A 50 2.69 -8.54 -7.01
C MET A 50 3.56 -7.30 -6.80
N THR A 51 3.11 -6.11 -7.18
CA THR A 51 3.91 -4.90 -7.10
C THR A 51 3.82 -4.28 -5.72
N TYR A 52 2.61 -4.06 -5.23
CA TYR A 52 2.38 -3.28 -4.01
C TYR A 52 2.53 -4.10 -2.74
N TYR A 53 1.94 -5.30 -2.69
CA TYR A 53 2.04 -6.19 -1.53
C TYR A 53 3.46 -6.73 -1.34
N VAL A 54 4.04 -7.33 -2.37
CA VAL A 54 5.43 -7.85 -2.32
C VAL A 54 6.42 -6.72 -2.15
N GLY A 55 6.24 -5.58 -2.84
CA GLY A 55 7.13 -4.43 -2.70
C GLY A 55 7.10 -3.81 -1.31
N PHE A 56 5.92 -3.74 -0.67
CA PHE A 56 5.81 -3.28 0.72
C PHE A 56 6.40 -4.28 1.72
N MET A 57 6.17 -5.58 1.52
CA MET A 57 6.79 -6.64 2.34
C MET A 57 8.32 -6.67 2.17
N ALA A 58 8.83 -6.54 0.95
CA ALA A 58 10.26 -6.48 0.65
C ALA A 58 10.90 -5.26 1.34
N GLY A 59 10.29 -4.08 1.25
CA GLY A 59 10.75 -2.88 1.95
C GLY A 59 10.71 -3.02 3.48
N ARG A 60 9.79 -3.84 4.03
CA ARG A 60 9.73 -4.13 5.47
C ARG A 60 10.76 -5.17 5.91
N LEU A 61 11.13 -6.10 5.04
CA LEU A 61 12.18 -7.10 5.26
C LEU A 61 13.58 -6.48 5.16
N GLU A 62 13.79 -5.50 4.29
CA GLU A 62 15.04 -4.73 4.20
C GLU A 62 15.18 -3.67 5.32
N GLY A 63 14.11 -3.40 6.06
CA GLY A 63 14.11 -2.59 7.28
C GLY A 63 14.33 -3.37 8.58
N GLY A 64 14.77 -4.63 8.49
CA GLY A 64 15.25 -5.41 9.63
C GLY A 64 16.67 -5.00 10.02
N ASP A 65 16.77 -3.92 10.80
CA ASP A 65 17.98 -3.64 11.59
C ASP A 65 18.14 -4.77 12.62
N ASP A 66 19.26 -5.49 12.47
CA ASP A 66 19.97 -6.23 13.51
C ASP A 66 19.56 -5.85 14.94
N ASP A 67 18.94 -6.76 15.68
CA ASP A 67 19.21 -6.89 17.12
C ASP A 67 19.69 -8.33 17.36
N ASP A 68 20.94 -8.54 16.95
CA ASP A 68 21.82 -9.58 17.44
C ASP A 68 22.28 -9.18 18.85
N ALA A 69 21.71 -9.82 19.89
CA ALA A 69 22.32 -9.99 21.23
C ALA A 69 21.60 -11.06 22.08
#